data_AF-A0A2G7GRP6-F1
#
_entry.id   AF-A0A2G7GRP6-F1
#
_cell.length_a   1.000
_cell.length_b   1.000
_cell.length_c   1.000
_cell.angle_alpha   90.00
_cell.angle_beta   90.00
_cell.angle_gamma   90.00
#
_symmetry.space_group_name_H-M   'P 1'
#
loop_
_entity.id
_entity.type
_entity.pdbx_description
1 polymer ?
#
loop_
_entity_poly.entity_id
_entity_poly.type
_entity_poly.pdbx_seq_one_letter_code
_entity_poly.pdbx_strand_id
1 'polypeptide(L)' 'MVVRGMQLEGSLTRLNIRLLATEGEDLNVDATVFIPDLEEYWGNFPSFIGLTGFLERLCFAVDPSTDTFYFGSLS' A
#
# COMPACT_ATOMS: atom_id res chain seq x y z
N MET A 1 3.51 -3.08 15.64
CA MET A 1 2.78 -1.93 15.05
C MET A 1 1.36 -1.92 15.62
N VAL A 2 0.80 -0.75 15.96
CA VAL A 2 -0.62 -0.66 16.33
C VAL A 2 -1.45 -0.51 15.06
N VAL A 3 -2.33 -1.46 14.78
CA VAL A 3 -3.24 -1.41 13.63
C VAL A 3 -4.68 -1.57 14.11
N ARG A 4 -5.52 -0.57 13.86
CA ARG A 4 -6.93 -0.54 14.33
C ARG A 4 -7.09 -0.84 15.83
N GLY A 5 -6.16 -0.37 16.66
CA GLY A 5 -6.16 -0.58 18.11
C GLY A 5 -5.59 -1.93 18.57
N MET A 6 -5.20 -2.81 17.65
CA MET A 6 -4.53 -4.07 17.96
C MET A 6 -3.01 -3.91 17.86
N GLN A 7 -2.28 -4.34 18.88
CA GLN A 7 -0.83 -4.41 18.83
C GLN A 7 -0.43 -5.69 18.09
N LEU A 8 0.27 -5.54 16.97
CA LEU A 8 0.76 -6.65 16.16
C LEU A 8 2.30 -6.73 16.20
N GLU A 9 2.82 -7.93 16.36
CA GLU A 9 4.23 -8.26 16.11
C GLU A 9 4.44 -8.52 14.62
N GLY A 10 5.63 -8.23 14.13
CA GLY A 10 5.92 -8.26 12.70
C GLY A 10 7.25 -7.62 12.34
N SER A 11 7.57 -7.67 11.06
CA SER A 11 8.79 -7.14 10.49
C SER A 11 8.53 -6.06 9.44
N LEU A 12 9.47 -5.13 9.30
CA LEU A 12 9.49 -4.17 8.20
C LEU A 12 10.30 -4.78 7.04
N THR A 13 9.66 -4.93 5.90
CA THR A 13 10.24 -5.54 4.70
C THR A 13 10.20 -4.56 3.54
N ARG A 14 11.30 -4.46 2.79
CA ARG A 14 11.31 -3.71 1.52
C ARG A 14 10.77 -4.60 0.42
N LEU A 15 9.73 -4.13 -0.27
CA LEU A 15 9.08 -4.84 -1.37
C LEU A 15 9.00 -3.93 -2.59
N ASN A 16 9.16 -4.54 -3.77
CA ASN A 16 8.80 -3.90 -5.02
C ASN A 16 7.35 -4.27 -5.33
N ILE A 17 6.45 -3.29 -5.26
CA ILE A 17 5.01 -3.49 -5.46
C ILE A 17 4.64 -2.94 -6.83
N ARG A 18 3.99 -3.77 -7.66
CA ARG A 18 3.46 -3.36 -8.95
C ARG A 18 2.00 -2.95 -8.81
N LEU A 19 1.71 -1.68 -9.10
CA LEU A 19 0.35 -1.17 -9.27
C LEU A 19 -0.08 -1.43 -10.71
N LEU A 20 -1.16 -2.18 -10.89
CA LEU A 20 -1.72 -2.50 -12.19
C LEU A 20 -2.67 -1.39 -12.62
N ALA A 21 -2.45 -0.82 -13.81
CA ALA A 21 -3.30 0.19 -14.39
C ALA A 21 -4.46 -0.45 -15.14
N THR A 22 -5.68 0.03 -14.91
CA THR A 22 -6.81 -0.29 -15.79
C THR A 22 -6.67 0.40 -17.15
N GLU A 23 -6.13 1.63 -17.14
CA GLU A 23 -5.80 2.43 -18.32
C GLU A 23 -4.42 3.07 -18.15
N GLY A 24 -3.61 3.06 -19.20
CA GLY A 24 -2.24 3.57 -19.16
C GLY A 24 -1.21 2.51 -18.79
N GLU A 25 -0.15 2.92 -18.10
CA GLU A 25 1.01 2.09 -17.79
C GLU A 25 1.02 1.68 -16.31
N ASP A 26 1.42 0.43 -16.05
CA ASP A 26 1.67 -0.05 -14.70
C ASP A 26 2.84 0.69 -14.03
N LEU A 27 2.82 0.75 -12.70
CA LEU A 27 3.88 1.41 -11.92
C LEU A 27 4.49 0.46 -10.90
N ASN A 28 5.82 0.32 -10.92
CA ASN A 28 6.56 -0.37 -9.86
C ASN A 28 6.98 0.64 -8.78
N VAL A 29 6.70 0.32 -7.52
CA VAL A 29 6.97 1.17 -6.36
C VAL A 29 7.82 0.39 -5.36
N ASP A 30 9.01 0.90 -5.06
CA ASP A 30 9.84 0.37 -3.97
C ASP A 30 9.33 0.92 -2.63
N ALA A 31 8.64 0.08 -1.86
CA ALA A 31 7.99 0.46 -0.62
C ALA A 31 8.56 -0.29 0.59
N THR A 32 8.37 0.29 1.79
CA THR A 32 8.62 -0.42 3.06
C THR A 32 7.27 -0.80 3.64
N VAL A 33 7.07 -2.11 3.84
CA VAL A 33 5.79 -2.69 4.26
C VAL A 33 5.98 -3.39 5.60
N PHE A 34 5.03 -3.19 6.51
CA PHE A 34 4.95 -3.97 7.75
C PHE A 34 4.20 -5.27 7.48
N ILE A 35 4.83 -6.41 7.79
CA ILE A 35 4.25 -7.75 7.64
C ILE A 35 4.09 -8.35 9.05
N PRO A 36 2.85 -8.64 9.51
CA PRO A 36 2.64 -9.31 10.79
C PRO A 36 3.24 -10.74 10.79
N ASP A 37 3.83 -11.16 11.91
CA ASP A 37 4.52 -12.47 12.00
C ASP A 37 3.56 -13.66 12.06
N LEU A 38 2.36 -13.48 12.63
CA LEU A 38 1.37 -14.54 12.79
C LEU A 38 0.35 -14.49 11.64
N GLU A 39 0.27 -15.57 10.87
CA GLU A 39 -0.65 -15.74 9.74
C GLU A 39 -2.13 -15.70 10.17
N GLU A 40 -2.45 -16.09 11.42
CA GLU A 40 -3.80 -15.92 11.99
C GLU A 40 -4.27 -14.46 12.03
N TYR A 41 -3.34 -13.49 12.06
CA TYR A 41 -3.68 -12.07 11.95
C TYR A 41 -3.93 -11.62 10.50
N TRP A 42 -3.58 -12.44 9.51
CA TRP A 42 -3.76 -12.09 8.11
C TRP A 42 -5.22 -12.26 7.71
N GLY A 43 -5.89 -13.33 8.18
CA GLY A 43 -7.35 -13.52 8.19
C GLY A 43 -8.15 -12.77 7.12
N ASN A 44 -9.17 -12.01 7.54
CA ASN A 44 -9.88 -11.01 6.71
C ASN A 44 -9.26 -9.61 6.87
N PHE A 45 -8.03 -9.51 7.32
CA PHE A 45 -7.42 -8.23 7.63
C PHE A 45 -7.04 -7.56 6.30
N PRO A 46 -7.63 -6.40 5.96
CA PRO A 46 -7.31 -5.77 4.69
C PRO A 46 -5.86 -5.32 4.70
N SER A 47 -5.17 -5.50 3.57
CA SER A 47 -3.94 -4.77 3.31
C SER A 47 -4.28 -3.29 3.17
N PHE A 48 -3.51 -2.42 3.82
CA PHE A 48 -3.69 -0.97 3.71
C PHE A 48 -2.46 -0.34 3.07
N ILE A 49 -2.71 0.61 2.18
CA ILE A 49 -1.69 1.49 1.65
C ILE A 49 -1.68 2.77 2.51
N GLY A 50 -0.55 3.02 3.17
CA GLY A 50 -0.34 4.23 3.96
C GLY A 50 0.22 5.38 3.13
N LEU A 51 0.03 6.61 3.61
CA LEU A 51 0.70 7.78 3.04
C LEU A 51 2.23 7.63 3.18
N THR A 52 2.68 7.54 4.43
CA THR A 52 4.08 7.27 4.75
C THR A 52 4.46 5.85 4.37
N GLY A 53 5.62 5.69 3.72
CA GLY A 53 6.15 4.39 3.31
C GLY A 53 5.67 3.88 1.95
N PHE A 54 4.56 4.42 1.41
CA PHE A 54 4.03 4.05 0.09
C PHE A 54 3.57 5.23 -0.77
N LEU A 55 2.44 5.90 -0.47
CA LEU A 55 1.86 6.90 -1.40
C LEU A 55 2.74 8.14 -1.58
N GLU A 56 3.57 8.49 -0.60
CA GLU A 56 4.56 9.57 -0.73
C GLU A 56 5.63 9.30 -1.80
N ARG A 57 5.71 8.08 -2.34
CA ARG A 57 6.69 7.63 -3.34
C ARG A 57 6.17 7.69 -4.78
N LEU A 58 4.96 8.20 -4.96
CA LEU A 58 4.30 8.35 -6.26
C LEU A 58 3.44 9.61 -6.29
N CYS A 59 3.14 10.11 -7.48
CA CYS A 59 2.10 11.11 -7.66
C CYS A 59 0.75 10.38 -7.67
N PHE A 60 -0.25 10.84 -6.91
CA PHE A 60 -1.60 10.26 -6.96
C PHE A 60 -2.70 11.29 -6.85
N ALA A 61 -3.89 10.91 -7.32
CA ALA A 61 -5.13 11.62 -7.12
C ALA A 61 -6.29 10.62 -6.96
N VAL A 62 -7.37 11.06 -6.30
CA VAL A 62 -8.59 10.26 -6.12
C VAL A 62 -9.77 11.06 -6.65
N ASP A 63 -10.53 10.48 -7.57
CA ASP A 63 -11.85 10.97 -7.94
C ASP A 63 -12.93 10.13 -7.24
N PRO A 64 -13.58 10.66 -6.18
CA PRO A 64 -14.60 9.92 -5.44
C PRO A 64 -15.92 9.79 -6.21
N SER A 65 -16.15 10.58 -7.27
CA SER A 65 -17.38 10.52 -8.05
C SER A 65 -17.45 9.26 -8.92
N THR A 66 -16.29 8.73 -9.31
CA THR A 66 -16.13 7.52 -10.13
C THR A 66 -15.35 6.42 -9.42
N ASP A 67 -15.05 6.58 -8.13
CA ASP A 67 -14.21 5.67 -7.34
C ASP A 67 -12.87 5.35 -8.04
N THR A 68 -12.24 6.37 -8.63
CA THR A 68 -11.04 6.21 -9.46
C THR A 68 -9.79 6.68 -8.74
N PHE A 69 -8.77 5.82 -8.73
CA PHE A 69 -7.44 6.12 -8.19
C PHE A 69 -6.45 6.33 -9.34
N TYR A 70 -5.95 7.55 -9.48
CA TYR A 70 -4.92 7.91 -10.45
C TYR A 70 -3.55 7.83 -9.78
N PHE A 71 -2.56 7.31 -10.50
CA PHE A 71 -1.18 7.23 -10.03
C PHE A 71 -0.17 7.48 -11.15
N GLY A 72 1.03 7.89 -10.78
CA GLY A 72 2.17 8.08 -11.68
C GLY A 72 3.49 8.16 -10.92
N SER A 73 4.60 8.02 -11.62
CA SER A 73 5.92 8.14 -11.01
C SER A 73 6.15 9.54 -10.44
N LEU A 74 6.91 9.63 -9.33
CA LEU A 74 7.58 10.88 -8.97
C LEU A 74 8.60 11.17 -10.09
N SER A 75 8.44 12.31 -10.75
CA SER A 75 9.33 12.81 -11.81
C SER A 75 10.78 12.91 -11.37
#